data_AF-A0A8T1TWZ7-F1
#
_entry.id   AF-A0A8T1TWZ7-F1
#
_cell.length_a   1.000
_cell.length_b   1.000
_cell.length_c   1.000
_cell.angle_alpha   90.00
_cell.angle_beta   90.00
_cell.angle_gamma   90.00
#
_symmetry.space_group_name_H-M   'P 1'
#
loop_
_entity.id
_entity.type
_entity.pdbx_description
1 polymer ?
#
loop_
_entity_poly.entity_id
_entity_poly.type
_entity_poly.pdbx_seq_one_letter_code
_entity_poly.pdbx_strand_id
1 'polypeptide(L)'
;MSKTAQISANRNVDVQIKEYTSMSDQIALNELAMNDALAYVKMNEDVDKALHLSQIKELSTVINQEKVRRDATIAAIIADEWEGRQQELEQLLDECVDTSVPSSSHGELSMIYKTLALNMEEIQGLQVKLTTGNHMKEDSVDGTAENWLLEEIDQVWEK
;
A
#
# COMPACT_ATOMS: atom_id res chain seq x y z
N MET A 1 23.82 7.94 -0.39
CA MET A 1 22.77 8.17 -1.41
C MET A 1 22.25 9.59 -1.26
N SER A 2 21.87 10.26 -2.35
CA SER A 2 21.31 11.63 -2.31
C SER A 2 19.82 11.61 -1.97
N LYS A 3 19.31 12.62 -1.26
CA LYS A 3 17.91 12.76 -0.85
C LYS A 3 16.92 12.66 -2.03
N THR A 4 17.33 13.11 -3.20
CA THR A 4 16.57 12.99 -4.46
C THR A 4 16.45 11.56 -4.97
N ALA A 5 17.48 10.73 -4.79
CA ALA A 5 17.47 9.32 -5.20
C ALA A 5 16.56 8.46 -4.30
N GLN A 6 16.50 8.79 -3.01
CA GLN A 6 15.60 8.14 -2.05
C GLN A 6 14.11 8.40 -2.38
N ILE A 7 13.78 9.64 -2.76
CA ILE A 7 12.39 10.03 -3.10
C ILE A 7 11.92 9.38 -4.40
N SER A 8 12.81 9.23 -5.40
CA SER A 8 12.46 8.55 -6.66
C SER A 8 12.29 7.04 -6.48
N ALA A 9 13.09 6.41 -5.62
CA ALA A 9 12.97 4.98 -5.31
C ALA A 9 11.65 4.68 -4.60
N ASN A 10 11.30 5.44 -3.56
CA ASN A 10 10.03 5.28 -2.84
C ASN A 10 8.82 5.46 -3.76
N ARG A 11 8.88 6.41 -4.70
CA ARG A 11 7.80 6.64 -5.66
C ARG A 11 7.63 5.49 -6.66
N ASN A 12 8.70 4.76 -6.99
CA ASN A 12 8.64 3.62 -7.89
C ASN A 12 7.98 2.41 -7.21
N VAL A 13 8.35 2.13 -5.97
CA VAL A 13 7.75 1.05 -5.16
C VAL A 13 6.25 1.29 -4.93
N ASP A 14 5.84 2.53 -4.64
CA ASP A 14 4.41 2.88 -4.51
C ASP A 14 3.60 2.59 -5.79
N VAL A 15 4.18 2.84 -6.96
CA VAL A 15 3.54 2.56 -8.25
C VAL A 15 3.42 1.05 -8.47
N GLN A 16 4.49 0.30 -8.20
CA GLN A 16 4.49 -1.16 -8.32
C GLN A 16 3.49 -1.82 -7.36
N ILE A 17 3.37 -1.33 -6.12
CA ILE A 17 2.38 -1.83 -5.15
C ILE A 17 0.95 -1.59 -5.65
N LYS A 18 0.65 -0.40 -6.19
CA LYS A 18 -0.65 -0.11 -6.80
C LYS A 18 -0.95 -1.03 -7.98
N GLU A 19 0.04 -1.26 -8.84
CA GLU A 19 -0.09 -2.18 -9.96
C GLU A 19 -0.38 -3.61 -9.47
N TYR A 20 0.41 -4.12 -8.52
CA TYR A 20 0.26 -5.44 -7.91
C TYR A 20 -1.14 -5.64 -7.31
N THR A 21 -1.62 -4.68 -6.51
CA THR A 21 -2.94 -4.77 -5.87
C THR A 21 -4.07 -4.74 -6.89
N SER A 22 -3.97 -3.91 -7.93
CA SER A 22 -4.95 -3.87 -9.02
C SER A 22 -4.96 -5.16 -9.84
N MET A 23 -3.81 -5.72 -10.20
CA MET A 23 -3.72 -7.01 -10.91
C MET A 23 -4.33 -8.14 -10.07
N SER A 24 -4.06 -8.14 -8.76
CA SER A 24 -4.59 -9.14 -7.83
C SER A 24 -6.12 -9.12 -7.79
N ASP A 25 -6.73 -7.94 -7.75
CA ASP A 25 -8.19 -7.79 -7.80
C ASP A 25 -8.75 -8.25 -9.14
N GLN A 26 -8.13 -7.85 -10.25
CA GLN A 26 -8.59 -8.19 -11.59
C GLN A 26 -8.52 -9.69 -11.85
N ILE A 27 -7.46 -10.35 -11.37
CA ILE A 27 -7.34 -11.81 -11.42
C ILE A 27 -8.48 -12.47 -10.63
N ALA A 28 -8.74 -12.02 -9.40
CA ALA A 28 -9.80 -12.59 -8.57
C ALA A 28 -11.19 -12.42 -9.22
N LEU A 29 -11.48 -11.25 -9.80
CA LEU A 29 -12.71 -11.00 -10.55
C LEU A 29 -12.83 -11.87 -11.81
N ASN A 30 -11.73 -12.03 -12.56
CA ASN A 30 -11.72 -12.84 -13.77
C ASN A 30 -11.89 -14.34 -13.46
N GLU A 31 -11.30 -14.82 -12.37
CA GLU A 31 -11.47 -16.20 -11.90
C GLU A 31 -12.91 -16.46 -11.47
N LEU A 32 -13.53 -15.53 -10.75
CA LEU A 32 -14.94 -15.61 -10.39
C LEU A 32 -15.82 -15.65 -11.65
N ALA A 33 -15.63 -14.72 -12.59
CA ALA A 33 -16.38 -14.68 -13.84
C ALA A 33 -16.20 -15.95 -14.68
N MET A 34 -14.99 -16.51 -14.72
CA MET A 34 -14.71 -17.79 -15.39
C MET A 34 -15.47 -18.95 -14.74
N ASN A 35 -15.49 -19.01 -13.40
CA ASN A 35 -16.23 -20.03 -12.66
C ASN A 35 -17.75 -19.91 -12.90
N ASP A 36 -18.27 -18.70 -12.92
CA ASP A 36 -19.68 -18.42 -13.21
C ASP A 36 -20.05 -18.83 -14.65
N ALA A 37 -19.20 -18.50 -15.63
CA ALA A 37 -19.38 -18.93 -17.02
C ALA A 37 -19.37 -20.46 -17.15
N LEU A 38 -18.48 -21.12 -16.42
CA LEU A 38 -18.39 -22.58 -16.41
C LEU A 38 -19.63 -23.22 -15.76
N ALA A 39 -20.16 -22.62 -14.69
CA ALA A 39 -21.42 -23.05 -14.08
C ALA A 39 -22.61 -22.85 -15.04
N TYR A 40 -22.67 -21.72 -15.74
CA TYR A 40 -23.70 -21.43 -16.74
C TYR A 40 -23.73 -22.47 -17.88
N VAL A 41 -22.56 -22.81 -18.43
CA VAL A 41 -22.44 -23.83 -19.51
C VAL A 41 -22.84 -25.22 -19.03
N LYS A 42 -22.61 -25.54 -17.75
CA LYS A 42 -23.03 -26.82 -17.15
C LYS A 42 -24.54 -26.89 -16.96
N MET A 43 -25.18 -25.78 -16.57
CA MET A 43 -26.60 -25.73 -16.25
C MET A 43 -27.53 -25.63 -17.46
N ASN A 44 -27.04 -25.14 -18.60
CA ASN A 44 -27.86 -24.96 -19.79
C ASN A 44 -27.52 -26.01 -20.87
N GLU A 45 -28.52 -26.77 -21.30
CA GLU A 45 -28.37 -27.81 -22.33
C GLU A 45 -28.39 -27.25 -23.76
N ASP A 46 -29.01 -26.08 -23.95
CA ASP A 46 -29.24 -25.46 -25.27
C ASP A 46 -28.08 -24.59 -25.78
N VAL A 47 -27.02 -24.39 -25.00
CA VAL A 47 -25.85 -23.61 -25.42
C VAL A 47 -24.85 -24.46 -26.19
N ASP A 48 -24.16 -23.84 -27.14
CA ASP A 48 -23.00 -24.45 -27.80
C ASP A 48 -21.84 -24.61 -26.81
N LYS A 49 -21.84 -25.76 -26.13
CA LYS A 49 -20.84 -26.10 -25.11
C LYS A 49 -19.44 -26.09 -25.70
N ALA A 50 -19.24 -26.47 -26.96
CA ALA A 50 -17.92 -26.52 -27.56
C ALA A 50 -17.35 -25.10 -27.73
N LEU A 51 -18.16 -24.17 -28.23
CA LEU A 51 -17.76 -22.77 -28.38
C LEU A 51 -17.44 -22.13 -27.02
N HIS A 52 -18.32 -22.25 -26.04
CA HIS A 52 -18.12 -21.62 -24.73
C HIS A 52 -16.96 -22.22 -23.94
N LEU A 53 -16.75 -23.54 -24.01
CA LEU A 53 -15.58 -24.17 -23.37
C LEU A 53 -14.27 -23.72 -24.03
N SER A 54 -14.27 -23.47 -25.35
CA SER A 54 -13.11 -22.90 -26.04
C SER A 54 -12.80 -21.48 -25.52
N GLN A 55 -13.81 -20.62 -25.38
CA GLN A 55 -13.65 -19.27 -24.84
C GLN A 55 -13.18 -19.27 -23.38
N ILE A 56 -13.73 -20.17 -22.55
CA ILE A 56 -13.29 -20.35 -21.15
C ILE A 56 -11.82 -20.78 -21.08
N LYS A 57 -11.39 -21.68 -21.98
CA LYS A 57 -10.00 -22.11 -22.06
C LYS A 57 -9.05 -20.98 -22.46
N GLU A 58 -9.47 -20.15 -23.41
CA GLU A 58 -8.72 -18.95 -23.80
C GLU A 58 -8.60 -17.98 -22.63
N LEU A 59 -9.71 -17.68 -21.94
CA LEU A 59 -9.72 -16.83 -20.75
C LEU A 59 -8.81 -17.38 -19.64
N SER A 60 -8.82 -18.69 -19.40
CA SER A 60 -7.91 -19.35 -18.44
C SER A 60 -6.45 -19.12 -18.79
N THR A 61 -6.10 -19.12 -20.08
CA THR A 61 -4.73 -18.84 -20.55
C THR A 61 -4.33 -17.40 -20.26
N VAL A 62 -5.22 -16.44 -20.50
CA VAL A 62 -4.99 -15.01 -20.19
C VAL A 62 -4.85 -14.78 -18.69
N ILE A 63 -5.72 -15.36 -17.86
CA ILE A 63 -5.63 -15.28 -16.39
C ILE A 63 -4.28 -15.80 -15.91
N ASN A 64 -3.79 -16.91 -16.48
CA ASN A 64 -2.50 -17.47 -16.11
C ASN A 64 -1.33 -16.55 -16.47
N GLN A 65 -1.37 -15.88 -17.63
CA GLN A 65 -0.36 -14.89 -18.01
C GLN A 65 -0.35 -13.71 -17.02
N GLU A 66 -1.53 -13.24 -16.60
CA GLU A 66 -1.63 -12.14 -15.66
C GLU A 66 -1.12 -12.54 -14.26
N LYS A 67 -1.34 -13.79 -13.83
CA LYS A 67 -0.72 -14.31 -12.60
C LYS A 67 0.80 -14.27 -12.66
N VAL A 68 1.40 -14.72 -13.76
CA VAL A 68 2.85 -14.66 -13.94
C VAL A 68 3.35 -13.21 -13.88
N ARG A 69 2.65 -12.26 -14.50
CA ARG A 69 2.98 -10.83 -14.43
C ARG A 69 2.88 -10.30 -13.00
N ARG A 70 1.82 -10.65 -12.26
CA ARG A 70 1.65 -10.28 -10.85
C ARG A 70 2.79 -10.83 -9.99
N ASP A 71 3.16 -12.09 -10.19
CA ASP A 71 4.21 -12.75 -9.43
C ASP A 71 5.59 -12.12 -9.74
N ALA A 72 5.84 -11.73 -10.98
CA ALA A 72 7.02 -10.95 -11.35
C ALA A 72 7.03 -9.54 -10.70
N THR A 73 5.86 -8.91 -10.58
CA THR A 73 5.74 -7.58 -9.98
C THR A 73 6.01 -7.61 -8.48
N ILE A 74 5.48 -8.59 -7.75
CA ILE A 74 5.79 -8.73 -6.32
C ILE A 74 7.26 -9.09 -6.09
N ALA A 75 7.87 -9.89 -6.97
CA ALA A 75 9.31 -10.18 -6.91
C ALA A 75 10.15 -8.90 -7.12
N ALA A 76 9.74 -8.00 -8.03
CA ALA A 76 10.39 -6.71 -8.23
C ALA A 76 10.27 -5.82 -6.99
N ILE A 77 9.08 -5.74 -6.37
CA ILE A 77 8.86 -4.99 -5.12
C ILE A 77 9.79 -5.51 -4.01
N ILE A 78 9.90 -6.83 -3.85
CA ILE A 78 10.79 -7.45 -2.86
C ILE A 78 12.26 -7.11 -3.19
N ALA A 79 12.67 -7.23 -4.45
CA ALA A 79 14.05 -6.92 -4.84
C ALA A 79 14.42 -5.45 -4.57
N ASP A 80 13.51 -4.53 -4.87
CA ASP A 80 13.69 -3.09 -4.64
C ASP A 80 13.72 -2.77 -3.13
N GLU A 81 12.83 -3.36 -2.32
CA GLU A 81 12.79 -3.14 -0.86
C GLU A 81 14.04 -3.70 -0.16
N TRP A 82 14.56 -4.84 -0.62
CA TRP A 82 15.71 -5.52 -0.01
C TRP A 82 17.04 -5.17 -0.69
N GLU A 83 17.08 -4.14 -1.53
CA GLU A 83 18.31 -3.68 -2.17
C GLU A 83 19.34 -3.28 -1.09
N GLY A 84 20.49 -3.96 -1.11
CA GLY A 84 21.58 -3.74 -0.14
C GLY A 84 21.39 -4.42 1.22
N ARG A 85 20.28 -5.17 1.41
CA ARG A 85 19.97 -5.96 2.61
C ARG A 85 19.75 -7.44 2.29
N GLN A 86 20.40 -7.97 1.25
CA GLN A 86 20.15 -9.33 0.77
C GLN A 86 20.49 -10.40 1.82
N GLN A 87 21.56 -10.23 2.59
CA GLN A 87 21.94 -11.17 3.65
C GLN A 87 20.90 -11.21 4.79
N GLU A 88 20.26 -10.07 5.10
CA GLU A 88 19.18 -10.03 6.09
C GLU A 88 17.94 -10.76 5.58
N LEU A 89 17.61 -10.59 4.30
CA LEU A 89 16.53 -11.33 3.65
C LEU A 89 16.78 -12.84 3.66
N GLU A 90 18.00 -13.28 3.33
CA GLU A 90 18.39 -14.70 3.35
C GLU A 90 18.24 -15.30 4.76
N GLN A 91 18.70 -14.60 5.79
CA GLN A 91 18.53 -15.04 7.19
C GLN A 91 17.05 -15.18 7.58
N LEU A 92 16.21 -14.20 7.23
CA LEU A 92 14.78 -14.25 7.49
C LEU A 92 14.10 -15.42 6.75
N LEU A 93 14.52 -15.70 5.51
CA LEU A 93 13.99 -16.82 4.73
C LEU A 93 14.37 -18.16 5.38
N ASP A 94 15.62 -18.31 5.82
CA ASP A 94 16.08 -19.53 6.50
C ASP A 94 15.36 -19.76 7.83
N GLU A 95 15.13 -18.70 8.62
CA GLU A 95 14.33 -18.77 9.87
C GLU A 95 12.86 -19.14 9.60
N CYS A 96 12.32 -18.73 8.44
CA CYS A 96 10.95 -18.99 8.05
C CYS A 96 10.71 -20.47 7.72
N VAL A 97 11.70 -21.17 7.16
CA VAL A 97 11.61 -22.59 6.74
C VAL A 97 11.30 -23.53 7.91
N ASP A 98 11.73 -23.19 9.12
CA ASP A 98 11.49 -23.98 10.33
C ASP A 98 10.09 -23.76 10.95
N THR A 99 9.36 -22.77 10.46
CA THR A 99 8.00 -22.46 10.92
C THR A 99 7.00 -22.75 9.82
N SER A 100 5.91 -23.46 10.15
CA SER A 100 4.78 -23.68 9.22
C SER A 100 4.06 -22.35 8.98
N VAL A 101 4.66 -21.45 8.21
CA VAL A 101 4.03 -20.19 7.85
C VAL A 101 2.87 -20.50 6.91
N PRO A 102 1.63 -20.10 7.26
CA PRO A 102 0.53 -20.23 6.32
C PRO A 102 0.88 -19.39 5.10
N SER A 103 0.94 -20.04 3.93
CA SER A 103 1.09 -19.37 2.64
C SER A 103 -0.02 -18.33 2.48
N SER A 104 0.27 -17.07 2.79
CA SER A 104 -0.69 -15.98 2.59
C SER A 104 -1.07 -15.91 1.13
N SER A 105 -2.37 -15.81 0.86
CA SER A 105 -2.84 -15.65 -0.51
C SER A 105 -2.50 -14.25 -1.03
N HIS A 106 -2.37 -14.10 -2.36
CA HIS A 106 -2.22 -12.77 -2.97
C HIS A 106 -3.37 -11.82 -2.63
N GLY A 107 -4.57 -12.36 -2.35
CA GLY A 107 -5.72 -11.58 -1.90
C GLY A 107 -5.48 -10.94 -0.53
N GLU A 108 -4.96 -11.70 0.43
CA GLU A 108 -4.62 -11.19 1.76
C GLU A 108 -3.48 -10.16 1.68
N LEU A 109 -2.42 -10.46 0.93
CA LEU A 109 -1.32 -9.52 0.70
C LEU A 109 -1.81 -8.22 0.04
N SER A 110 -2.68 -8.32 -0.97
CA SER A 110 -3.28 -7.15 -1.63
C SER A 110 -4.09 -6.30 -0.65
N MET A 111 -4.89 -6.95 0.21
CA MET A 111 -5.65 -6.27 1.26
C MET A 111 -4.72 -5.54 2.25
N ILE A 112 -3.65 -6.19 2.71
CA ILE A 112 -2.67 -5.59 3.62
C ILE A 112 -2.04 -4.35 3.01
N TYR A 113 -1.59 -4.41 1.74
CA TYR A 113 -1.01 -3.26 1.06
C TYR A 113 -1.98 -2.09 0.93
N LYS A 114 -3.25 -2.35 0.63
CA LYS A 114 -4.29 -1.31 0.58
C LYS A 114 -4.52 -0.66 1.95
N THR A 115 -4.58 -1.45 3.01
CA THR A 115 -4.71 -0.94 4.38
C THR A 115 -3.51 -0.08 4.77
N LEU A 116 -2.29 -0.51 4.44
CA LEU A 116 -1.08 0.26 4.68
C LEU A 116 -1.11 1.61 3.93
N ALA A 117 -1.53 1.62 2.68
CA ALA A 117 -1.65 2.85 1.89
C ALA A 117 -2.63 3.85 2.53
N LEU A 118 -3.79 3.39 2.99
CA LEU A 118 -4.77 4.23 3.70
C LEU A 118 -4.21 4.80 5.00
N ASN A 119 -3.55 3.96 5.80
CA ASN A 119 -2.94 4.40 7.06
C ASN A 119 -1.85 5.44 6.82
N MET A 120 -1.08 5.30 5.74
CA MET A 120 -0.02 6.24 5.39
C MET A 120 -0.59 7.61 4.97
N GLU A 121 -1.69 7.62 4.22
CA GLU A 121 -2.42 8.85 3.88
C GLU A 121 -2.97 9.54 5.14
N GLU A 122 -3.54 8.78 6.08
CA GLU A 122 -4.04 9.31 7.35
C GLU A 122 -2.92 9.93 8.19
N ILE A 123 -1.78 9.24 8.33
CA ILE A 123 -0.61 9.74 9.06
C ILE A 123 -0.10 11.04 8.42
N GLN A 124 0.01 11.10 7.10
CA GLN A 124 0.42 12.32 6.40
C GLN A 124 -0.57 13.47 6.63
N GLY A 125 -1.88 13.19 6.59
CA GLY A 125 -2.91 14.17 6.88
C GLY A 125 -2.83 14.71 8.32
N LEU A 126 -2.56 13.84 9.30
CA LEU A 126 -2.35 14.24 10.69
C LEU A 126 -1.08 15.06 10.88
N GLN A 127 0.02 14.70 10.21
CA GLN A 127 1.26 15.48 10.24
C GLN A 127 1.03 16.90 9.71
N VAL A 128 0.35 17.06 8.59
CA VAL A 128 0.02 18.39 8.02
C VAL A 128 -0.84 19.20 8.99
N LYS A 129 -1.82 18.58 9.66
CA LYS A 129 -2.65 19.26 10.67
C LYS A 129 -1.84 19.72 11.87
N LEU A 130 -0.92 18.88 12.38
CA LEU A 130 -0.04 19.24 13.48
C LEU A 130 0.90 20.39 13.11
N THR A 131 1.54 20.34 11.94
CA THR A 131 2.45 21.41 11.51
C THR A 131 1.70 22.72 11.29
N THR A 132 0.51 22.68 10.68
CA THR A 132 -0.32 23.88 10.47
C THR A 132 -0.82 24.45 11.80
N GLY A 133 -1.29 23.59 12.71
CA GLY A 133 -1.76 24.01 14.03
C GLY A 133 -0.66 24.55 14.93
N ASN A 134 0.58 24.06 14.79
CA ASN A 134 1.74 24.62 15.49
C ASN A 134 2.15 25.98 14.90
N HIS A 135 2.13 26.14 13.57
CA HIS A 135 2.45 27.42 12.92
C HIS A 135 1.45 28.53 13.30
N MET A 136 0.15 28.20 13.39
CA MET A 136 -0.87 29.14 13.85
C MET A 136 -0.77 29.53 15.34
N LYS A 137 -0.11 28.71 16.17
CA LYS A 137 0.15 29.03 17.59
C LYS A 137 1.42 29.86 17.77
N GLU A 138 2.44 29.63 16.95
CA GLU A 138 3.68 30.41 16.96
C GLU A 138 3.47 31.83 16.38
N ASP A 139 2.62 31.99 15.38
CA ASP A 139 2.27 33.32 14.82
C ASP A 139 1.27 34.11 15.68
N SER A 140 0.77 33.53 16.78
CA SER A 140 -0.13 34.16 17.75
C SER A 140 0.58 34.56 19.06
N VAL A 141 1.91 34.63 19.07
CA VAL A 141 2.65 35.33 20.12
C VAL A 141 3.01 36.71 19.61
N ASP A 142 2.00 37.59 19.50
CA ASP A 142 2.25 39.02 19.57
C ASP A 142 2.72 39.31 21.00
N GLY A 143 4.01 39.62 21.13
CA GLY A 143 4.73 39.84 22.37
C GLY A 143 4.33 41.14 23.07
N THR A 144 3.07 41.26 23.49
CA THR A 144 2.54 42.53 24.01
C THR A 144 1.69 42.38 25.28
N ALA A 145 1.64 41.20 25.90
CA ALA A 145 0.86 40.99 27.13
C ALA A 145 1.71 40.76 28.40
N GLU A 146 2.93 40.24 28.29
CA GLU A 146 3.75 39.94 29.48
C GLU A 146 4.62 41.13 29.94
N ASN A 147 4.79 42.17 29.13
CA ASN A 147 5.58 43.34 29.52
C ASN A 147 4.80 44.40 30.33
N TRP A 148 3.48 44.25 30.49
CA TRP A 148 2.64 45.19 31.25
C TRP A 148 2.47 44.82 32.74
N LEU A 149 2.80 43.60 33.15
CA LEU A 149 2.65 43.17 34.55
C LEU A 149 3.92 43.34 35.39
N LEU A 150 5.08 43.53 34.76
CA LEU A 150 6.34 43.79 35.48
C LEU A 150 6.60 45.28 35.73
N GLU A 151 5.96 46.19 35.01
CA GLU A 151 6.11 47.64 35.21
C GLU A 151 5.14 48.21 36.29
N GLU A 152 4.05 47.51 36.60
CA GLU A 152 3.08 47.93 37.63
C GLU A 152 3.54 47.57 39.07
N ILE A 153 4.45 46.60 39.22
CA ILE A 153 4.95 46.18 40.54
C ILE A 153 6.04 47.12 41.06
N ASP A 154 6.84 47.72 40.19
CA ASP A 154 7.90 48.66 40.58
C ASP A 154 7.37 50.06 40.96
N GLN A 155 6.16 50.46 40.54
CA GLN A 155 5.56 51.74 40.97
C GLN A 155 4.87 51.70 42.35
N VAL A 156 4.68 50.52 42.94
CA VAL A 156 4.04 50.38 44.26
C VAL A 156 5.05 50.43 45.41
N TRP A 157 6.35 50.30 45.13
CA TRP A 157 7.42 50.31 46.15
C TRP A 157 8.24 51.62 46.23
N GLU A 158 7.83 52.68 45.54
CA GLU A 158 8.45 54.03 45.63
C GLU A 158 7.47 55.14 46.08
N LYS A 159 6.63 54.84 47.08
CA LYS A 159 5.99 55.87 47.94
C LYS A 159 6.01 55.44 49.40
#